data_AF-A0A0W1L7H0-F1
#
_entry.id   AF-A0A0W1L7H0-F1
#
_cell.length_a   1.000
_cell.length_b   1.000
_cell.length_c   1.000
_cell.angle_alpha   90.00
_cell.angle_beta   90.00
_cell.angle_gamma   90.00
#
_symmetry.space_group_name_H-M   'P 1'
#
loop_
_entity.id
_entity.type
_entity.pdbx_description
1 polymer ?
#
loop_
_entity_poly.entity_id
_entity_poly.type
_entity_poly.pdbx_seq_one_letter_code
_entity_poly.pdbx_strand_id
1 'polypeptide(L)'
;MVSSYLSLAQLNVPQQLVSLALTQLEDFLISSELPDVRWQYQIPELGEGGACSLFGYLQDEPFKLSDYIAQDAQSSNKLAQLQRIVDYVVEQTGVDWYGIYQATTTTEGLQLLKLAYFGAPSRPLFPLTDAFAAGSNNVQVALSGKGRVINNVEHYLAAGGEYYTCDPKVKSEACLPLFDEQNNCIGIVDGEAFNNDFFTDQTLALLIACCIKIPHFLV
;
A
#
# COMPACT_ATOMS: atom_id res chain seq x y z
N MET A 1 21.26 -0.33 1.03
CA MET A 1 19.79 -0.23 1.22
C MET A 1 19.07 -0.30 -0.12
N VAL A 2 19.17 0.72 -1.01
CA VAL A 2 18.49 0.74 -2.33
C VAL A 2 18.73 -0.51 -3.19
N SER A 3 20.00 -0.87 -3.45
CA SER A 3 20.33 -2.07 -4.25
C SER A 3 19.74 -3.36 -3.67
N SER A 4 19.77 -3.50 -2.33
CA SER A 4 19.19 -4.66 -1.64
C SER A 4 17.68 -4.71 -1.81
N TYR A 5 17.00 -3.57 -1.63
CA TYR A 5 15.55 -3.48 -1.80
C TYR A 5 15.14 -3.88 -3.22
N LEU A 6 15.76 -3.30 -4.24
CA LEU A 6 15.47 -3.60 -5.65
C LEU A 6 15.65 -5.09 -5.97
N SER A 7 16.72 -5.69 -5.46
CA SER A 7 17.01 -7.12 -5.62
C SER A 7 15.94 -8.00 -4.97
N LEU A 8 15.54 -7.70 -3.73
CA LEU A 8 14.52 -8.46 -2.99
C LEU A 8 13.15 -8.33 -3.64
N ALA A 9 12.74 -7.10 -3.94
CA ALA A 9 11.45 -6.80 -4.56
C ALA A 9 11.38 -7.19 -6.05
N GLN A 10 12.49 -7.61 -6.66
CA GLN A 10 12.60 -7.91 -8.10
C GLN A 10 12.17 -6.75 -9.01
N LEU A 11 12.53 -5.53 -8.61
CA LEU A 11 12.24 -4.30 -9.37
C LEU A 11 13.46 -3.84 -10.14
N ASN A 12 13.25 -3.37 -11.36
CA ASN A 12 14.30 -2.83 -12.21
C ASN A 12 14.10 -1.31 -12.39
N VAL A 13 14.50 -0.53 -11.38
CA VAL A 13 14.43 0.93 -11.39
C VAL A 13 15.84 1.50 -11.19
N PRO A 14 16.23 2.58 -11.90
CA PRO A 14 17.56 3.19 -11.72
C PRO A 14 17.85 3.59 -10.26
N GLN A 15 18.93 3.07 -9.69
CA GLN A 15 19.29 3.30 -8.28
C GLN A 15 19.49 4.78 -7.94
N GLN A 16 19.97 5.57 -8.90
CA GLN A 16 20.16 7.01 -8.72
C GLN A 16 18.83 7.73 -8.51
N LEU A 17 17.76 7.33 -9.20
CA LEU A 17 16.44 7.92 -9.02
C LEU A 17 15.88 7.60 -7.64
N VAL A 18 16.00 6.35 -7.19
CA VAL A 18 15.57 5.95 -5.84
C VAL A 18 16.35 6.71 -4.77
N SER A 19 17.66 6.87 -4.96
CA SER A 19 18.51 7.57 -3.99
C SER A 19 18.15 9.05 -3.90
N LEU A 20 17.86 9.70 -5.03
CA LEU A 20 17.38 11.08 -5.07
C LEU A 20 16.02 11.22 -4.38
N ALA A 21 15.07 10.33 -4.70
CA ALA A 21 13.75 10.36 -4.08
C ALA A 21 13.80 10.12 -2.57
N LEU A 22 14.75 9.29 -2.09
CA LEU A 22 14.97 9.06 -0.66
C LEU A 22 15.41 10.35 0.05
N THR A 23 16.36 11.08 -0.53
CA THR A 23 16.78 12.39 0.02
C THR A 23 15.62 13.39 0.03
N GLN A 24 14.84 13.48 -1.04
CA GLN A 24 13.69 14.39 -1.11
C GLN A 24 12.61 14.05 -0.07
N LEU A 25 12.33 12.75 0.12
CA LEU A 25 11.41 12.28 1.14
C LEU A 25 11.92 12.61 2.55
N GLU A 26 13.21 12.40 2.82
CA GLU A 26 13.82 12.73 4.12
C GLU A 26 13.71 14.22 4.43
N ASP A 27 14.02 15.09 3.46
CA ASP A 27 13.89 16.54 3.60
C ASP A 27 12.44 16.96 3.85
N PHE A 28 11.48 16.35 3.14
CA PHE A 28 10.05 16.59 3.36
C PHE A 28 9.62 16.16 4.78
N LEU A 29 10.04 14.98 5.25
CA LEU A 29 9.69 14.47 6.57
C LEU A 29 10.28 15.32 7.71
N ILE A 30 11.37 16.05 7.48
CA ILE A 30 11.94 16.96 8.48
C ILE A 30 11.17 18.30 8.52
N SER A 31 10.71 18.78 7.38
CA SER A 31 10.17 20.13 7.22
C SER A 31 8.65 20.25 7.31
N SER A 32 7.91 19.16 7.11
CA SER A 32 6.44 19.12 7.15
C SER A 32 5.88 18.85 8.55
N GLU A 33 4.73 19.44 8.87
CA GLU A 33 4.01 19.14 10.11
C GLU A 33 3.37 17.75 10.05
N LEU A 34 3.09 17.17 11.22
CA LEU A 34 2.38 15.90 11.31
C LEU A 34 0.86 16.12 11.14
N PRO A 35 0.20 15.38 10.23
CA PRO A 35 -1.24 15.46 10.09
C PRO A 35 -1.96 14.76 11.26
N ASP A 36 -3.25 15.04 11.39
CA ASP A 36 -4.13 14.32 12.31
C ASP A 36 -4.27 12.84 11.93
N VAL A 37 -4.36 11.98 12.93
CA VAL A 37 -4.50 10.53 12.73
C VAL A 37 -5.95 10.17 12.38
N ARG A 38 -6.14 9.47 11.25
CA ARG A 38 -7.42 8.90 10.86
C ARG A 38 -7.65 7.54 11.55
N TRP A 39 -8.27 7.57 12.73
CA TRP A 39 -8.60 6.36 13.50
C TRP A 39 -9.79 5.56 12.97
N GLN A 40 -10.63 6.18 12.14
CA GLN A 40 -11.83 5.57 11.59
C GLN A 40 -12.00 5.96 10.13
N TYR A 41 -12.49 5.03 9.32
CA TYR A 41 -12.77 5.29 7.92
C TYR A 41 -13.86 4.37 7.38
N GLN A 42 -14.57 4.86 6.36
CA GLN A 42 -15.59 4.08 5.69
C GLN A 42 -14.95 2.97 4.84
N ILE A 43 -15.63 1.83 4.80
CA ILE A 43 -15.21 0.66 4.04
C ILE A 43 -16.39 0.12 3.22
N PRO A 44 -16.12 -0.51 2.07
CA PRO A 44 -17.16 -1.14 1.28
C PRO A 44 -17.76 -2.35 2.02
N GLU A 45 -19.02 -2.65 1.71
CA GLU A 45 -19.58 -3.96 1.99
C GLU A 45 -18.76 -5.03 1.29
N LEU A 46 -18.60 -6.19 1.93
CA LEU A 46 -17.93 -7.34 1.33
C LEU A 46 -18.99 -8.25 0.72
N GLY A 47 -18.79 -8.66 -0.53
CA GLY A 47 -19.62 -9.64 -1.22
C GLY A 47 -19.52 -11.05 -0.63
N GLU A 48 -20.27 -11.97 -1.21
CA GLU A 48 -20.38 -13.35 -0.73
C GLU A 48 -19.00 -14.03 -0.62
N GLY A 49 -18.72 -14.65 0.53
CA GLY A 49 -17.42 -15.25 0.85
C GLY A 49 -16.34 -14.25 1.28
N GLY A 50 -16.66 -12.95 1.43
CA GLY A 50 -15.73 -11.94 1.89
C GLY A 50 -14.57 -11.69 0.92
N ALA A 51 -14.66 -12.15 -0.33
CA ALA A 51 -13.57 -12.10 -1.29
C ALA A 51 -13.48 -10.74 -2.00
N CYS A 52 -14.61 -10.15 -2.37
CA CYS A 52 -14.68 -8.93 -3.18
C CYS A 52 -15.42 -7.80 -2.46
N SER A 53 -14.90 -6.57 -2.54
CA SER A 53 -15.62 -5.36 -2.13
C SER A 53 -16.77 -5.08 -3.11
N LEU A 54 -17.96 -4.78 -2.60
CA LEU A 54 -19.08 -4.30 -3.41
C LEU A 54 -18.87 -2.81 -3.72
N PHE A 55 -18.45 -2.52 -4.95
CA PHE A 55 -18.22 -1.15 -5.37
C PHE A 55 -19.50 -0.31 -5.26
N GLY A 56 -19.40 0.84 -4.57
CA GLY A 56 -20.50 1.78 -4.37
C GLY A 56 -21.41 1.50 -3.18
N TYR A 57 -21.22 0.39 -2.46
CA TYR A 57 -21.97 0.04 -1.25
C TYR A 57 -21.03 0.10 -0.05
N LEU A 58 -21.28 1.03 0.87
CA LEU A 58 -20.49 1.21 2.09
C LEU A 58 -21.22 0.56 3.25
N GLN A 59 -20.45 0.03 4.20
CA GLN A 59 -21.01 -0.38 5.49
C GLN A 59 -21.53 0.84 6.26
N ASP A 60 -22.58 0.65 7.06
CA ASP A 60 -23.14 1.73 7.89
C ASP A 60 -22.14 2.21 8.95
N GLU A 61 -21.46 1.26 9.60
CA GLU A 61 -20.47 1.54 10.64
C GLU A 61 -19.07 1.66 10.05
N PRO A 62 -18.28 2.68 10.45
CA PRO A 62 -16.91 2.82 9.98
C PRO A 62 -16.01 1.73 10.56
N PHE A 63 -14.97 1.37 9.81
CA PHE A 63 -13.89 0.57 10.32
C PHE A 63 -13.11 1.36 11.39
N LYS A 64 -12.79 0.72 12.51
CA LYS A 64 -12.08 1.32 13.64
C LYS A 64 -10.68 0.73 13.76
N LEU A 65 -9.67 1.55 13.46
CA LEU A 65 -8.28 1.12 13.56
C LEU A 65 -7.88 0.82 15.02
N SER A 66 -8.54 1.47 15.98
CA SER A 66 -8.35 1.26 17.42
C SER A 66 -8.69 -0.15 17.90
N ASP A 67 -9.42 -0.93 17.11
CA ASP A 67 -9.74 -2.33 17.44
C ASP A 67 -8.52 -3.25 17.22
N TYR A 68 -7.52 -2.79 16.47
CA TYR A 68 -6.34 -3.56 16.09
C TYR A 68 -5.03 -2.94 16.61
N ILE A 69 -5.02 -1.63 16.84
CA ILE A 69 -3.82 -0.87 17.25
C ILE A 69 -4.15 -0.06 18.50
N ALA A 70 -3.23 -0.07 19.46
CA ALA A 70 -3.37 0.70 20.68
C ALA A 70 -3.44 2.20 20.39
N GLN A 71 -4.43 2.89 20.97
CA GLN A 71 -4.57 4.33 20.84
C GLN A 71 -3.70 5.06 21.88
N ASP A 72 -2.38 4.89 21.77
CA ASP A 72 -1.39 5.56 22.61
C ASP A 72 -0.57 6.61 21.82
N ALA A 73 0.27 7.36 22.53
CA ALA A 73 1.06 8.44 21.93
C ALA A 73 2.07 7.93 20.88
N GLN A 74 2.63 6.72 21.07
CA GLN A 74 3.61 6.14 20.16
C GLN A 74 2.94 5.73 18.85
N SER A 75 1.83 5.00 18.93
CA SER A 75 1.04 4.54 17.79
C SER A 75 0.43 5.73 17.06
N SER A 76 -0.07 6.73 17.78
CA SER A 76 -0.57 7.97 17.17
C SER A 76 0.51 8.70 16.37
N ASN A 77 1.72 8.84 16.94
CA ASN A 77 2.83 9.48 16.23
C ASN A 77 3.22 8.71 14.96
N LYS A 78 3.34 7.38 15.07
CA LYS A 78 3.64 6.49 13.94
C LYS A 78 2.58 6.55 12.84
N LEU A 79 1.30 6.50 13.17
CA LEU A 79 0.22 6.62 12.20
C LEU A 79 0.21 8.00 11.51
N ALA A 80 0.49 9.08 12.25
CA ALA A 80 0.62 10.41 11.66
C ALA A 80 1.82 10.48 10.68
N GLN A 81 2.93 9.83 11.00
CA GLN A 81 4.07 9.69 10.08
C GLN A 81 3.71 8.95 8.79
N LEU A 82 2.95 7.85 8.91
CA LEU A 82 2.48 7.09 7.75
C LEU A 82 1.53 7.92 6.88
N GLN A 83 0.58 8.64 7.49
CA GLN A 83 -0.30 9.54 6.75
C GLN A 83 0.47 10.65 6.04
N ARG A 84 1.51 11.21 6.68
CA ARG A 84 2.39 12.20 6.05
C ARG A 84 3.13 11.67 4.82
N ILE A 85 3.54 10.40 4.84
CA ILE A 85 4.11 9.73 3.66
C ILE A 85 3.05 9.56 2.56
N VAL A 86 1.82 9.19 2.91
CA VAL A 86 0.71 9.13 1.96
C VAL A 86 0.48 10.49 1.30
N ASP A 87 0.41 11.56 2.09
CA ASP A 87 0.19 12.92 1.60
C ASP A 87 1.31 13.35 0.64
N TYR A 88 2.57 13.04 0.99
CA TYR A 88 3.72 13.27 0.10
C TYR A 88 3.58 12.55 -1.25
N VAL A 89 3.25 11.25 -1.23
CA VAL A 89 3.07 10.48 -2.47
C VAL A 89 2.00 11.10 -3.35
N VAL A 90 0.86 11.47 -2.76
CA VAL A 90 -0.27 12.08 -3.49
C VAL A 90 0.13 13.43 -4.07
N GLU A 91 0.79 14.29 -3.30
CA GLU A 91 1.24 15.60 -3.77
C GLU A 91 2.25 15.49 -4.92
N GLN A 92 3.21 14.57 -4.83
CA GLN A 92 4.28 14.46 -5.82
C GLN A 92 3.87 13.73 -7.11
N THR A 93 2.89 12.83 -7.03
CA THR A 93 2.54 11.94 -8.16
C THR A 93 1.16 12.19 -8.74
N GLY A 94 0.22 12.74 -7.95
CA GLY A 94 -1.19 12.83 -8.33
C GLY A 94 -1.88 11.47 -8.46
N VAL A 95 -1.39 10.44 -7.76
CA VAL A 95 -2.00 9.10 -7.76
C VAL A 95 -3.45 9.15 -7.27
N ASP A 96 -4.33 8.36 -7.88
CA ASP A 96 -5.76 8.38 -7.57
C ASP A 96 -6.10 7.63 -6.28
N TRP A 97 -5.30 6.62 -5.93
CA TRP A 97 -5.43 5.87 -4.69
C TRP A 97 -4.05 5.39 -4.19
N TYR A 98 -3.80 5.49 -2.88
CA TYR A 98 -2.56 4.99 -2.28
C TYR A 98 -2.81 4.54 -0.85
N GLY A 99 -2.29 3.36 -0.47
CA GLY A 99 -2.46 2.79 0.86
C GLY A 99 -1.20 2.13 1.40
N ILE A 100 -1.02 2.21 2.72
CA ILE A 100 0.04 1.55 3.46
C ILE A 100 -0.58 0.47 4.35
N TYR A 101 -0.05 -0.74 4.24
CA TYR A 101 -0.54 -1.90 4.97
C TYR A 101 0.57 -2.60 5.75
N GLN A 102 0.22 -3.13 6.91
CA GLN A 102 1.11 -3.92 7.75
C GLN A 102 0.56 -5.33 7.96
N ALA A 103 1.43 -6.33 7.99
CA ALA A 103 1.05 -7.67 8.44
C ALA A 103 0.75 -7.66 9.95
N THR A 104 -0.48 -8.02 10.31
CA THR A 104 -1.00 -7.98 11.69
C THR A 104 -1.70 -9.28 12.01
N THR A 105 -1.41 -9.84 13.18
CA THR A 105 -2.14 -11.00 13.71
C THR A 105 -3.48 -10.54 14.26
N THR A 106 -4.56 -11.07 13.71
CA THR A 106 -5.93 -10.84 14.17
C THR A 106 -6.53 -12.12 14.76
N THR A 107 -7.75 -12.04 15.29
CA THR A 107 -8.50 -13.24 15.72
C THR A 107 -8.80 -14.22 14.58
N GLU A 108 -8.77 -13.76 13.33
CA GLU A 108 -9.00 -14.56 12.13
C GLU A 108 -7.69 -15.08 11.50
N GLY A 109 -6.55 -14.78 12.12
CA GLY A 109 -5.22 -15.12 11.62
C GLY A 109 -4.44 -13.91 11.11
N LEU A 110 -3.38 -14.19 10.35
CA LEU A 110 -2.50 -13.15 9.81
C LEU A 110 -3.20 -12.42 8.65
N GLN A 111 -3.24 -11.09 8.71
CA GLN A 111 -3.88 -10.24 7.70
C GLN A 111 -3.02 -9.02 7.40
N LEU A 112 -3.18 -8.42 6.22
CA LEU A 112 -2.70 -7.06 5.96
C LEU A 112 -3.72 -6.06 6.48
N LEU A 113 -3.34 -5.22 7.44
CA LEU A 113 -4.14 -4.13 7.99
C LEU A 113 -3.76 -2.80 7.36
N LYS A 114 -4.75 -2.08 6.81
CA LYS A 114 -4.58 -0.72 6.26
C LYS A 114 -4.39 0.29 7.39
N LEU A 115 -3.23 0.94 7.41
CA LEU A 115 -2.85 1.91 8.44
C LEU A 115 -3.15 3.36 8.06
N ALA A 116 -2.82 3.72 6.81
CA ALA A 116 -3.00 5.06 6.27
C ALA A 116 -3.31 4.96 4.77
N TYR A 117 -4.14 5.86 4.25
CA TYR A 117 -4.48 5.85 2.82
C TYR A 117 -5.11 7.16 2.31
N PHE A 118 -5.02 7.34 1.00
CA PHE A 118 -5.71 8.34 0.21
C PHE A 118 -6.57 7.67 -0.87
N GLY A 119 -7.65 8.32 -1.27
CA GLY A 119 -8.55 7.86 -2.33
C GLY A 119 -9.88 7.32 -1.80
N ALA A 120 -10.60 6.60 -2.67
CA ALA A 120 -11.91 6.04 -2.36
C ALA A 120 -11.87 5.03 -1.20
N PRO A 121 -12.99 4.86 -0.45
CA PRO A 121 -13.16 3.77 0.51
C PRO A 121 -12.80 2.41 -0.10
N SER A 122 -11.95 1.67 0.61
CA SER A 122 -11.47 0.36 0.17
C SER A 122 -11.29 -0.57 1.37
N ARG A 123 -11.07 -1.84 1.07
CA ARG A 123 -10.95 -2.90 2.07
C ARG A 123 -9.88 -2.58 3.15
N PRO A 124 -10.19 -2.80 4.44
CA PRO A 124 -9.24 -2.53 5.52
C PRO A 124 -8.28 -3.70 5.80
N LEU A 125 -8.73 -4.94 5.57
CA LEU A 125 -8.05 -6.17 5.97
C LEU A 125 -7.99 -7.16 4.81
N PHE A 126 -6.80 -7.68 4.49
CA PHE A 126 -6.64 -8.77 3.52
C PHE A 126 -6.10 -10.04 4.19
N PRO A 127 -6.81 -11.18 4.14
CA PRO A 127 -6.31 -12.44 4.67
C PRO A 127 -5.01 -12.88 3.99
N LEU A 128 -3.93 -13.08 4.75
CA LEU A 128 -2.64 -13.56 4.23
C LEU A 128 -2.67 -15.08 4.09
N THR A 129 -3.37 -15.56 3.06
CA THR A 129 -3.53 -16.99 2.74
C THR A 129 -3.30 -17.24 1.26
N ASP A 130 -2.84 -18.43 0.89
CA ASP A 130 -2.62 -18.81 -0.51
C ASP A 130 -3.92 -18.74 -1.34
N ALA A 131 -5.06 -19.10 -0.73
CA ALA A 131 -6.37 -19.03 -1.38
C ALA A 131 -6.75 -17.59 -1.76
N PHE A 132 -6.45 -16.62 -0.89
CA PHE A 132 -6.70 -15.21 -1.17
C PHE A 132 -5.66 -14.63 -2.15
N ALA A 133 -4.41 -15.11 -2.07
CA ALA A 133 -3.33 -14.73 -2.98
C ALA A 133 -3.66 -15.04 -4.44
N ALA A 134 -4.40 -16.11 -4.74
CA ALA A 134 -4.78 -16.46 -6.11
C ALA A 134 -5.51 -15.32 -6.86
N GLY A 135 -6.22 -14.45 -6.16
CA GLY A 135 -6.90 -13.29 -6.77
C GLY A 135 -6.28 -11.93 -6.45
N SER A 136 -5.50 -11.80 -5.37
CA SER A 136 -5.12 -10.49 -4.83
C SER A 136 -3.65 -10.16 -5.04
N ASN A 137 -3.38 -9.09 -5.79
CA ASN A 137 -2.03 -8.54 -5.95
C ASN A 137 -1.40 -8.24 -4.59
N ASN A 138 -2.14 -7.56 -3.70
CA ASN A 138 -1.72 -7.19 -2.34
C ASN A 138 -1.20 -8.41 -1.56
N VAL A 139 -1.97 -9.51 -1.56
CA VAL A 139 -1.59 -10.73 -0.83
C VAL A 139 -0.46 -11.49 -1.53
N GLN A 140 -0.42 -11.51 -2.87
CA GLN A 140 0.71 -12.09 -3.60
C GLN A 140 2.03 -11.38 -3.27
N VAL A 141 2.04 -10.04 -3.25
CA VAL A 141 3.23 -9.25 -2.92
C VAL A 141 3.63 -9.52 -1.48
N ALA A 142 2.69 -9.50 -0.54
CA ALA A 142 2.98 -9.73 0.86
C ALA A 142 3.54 -11.13 1.17
N LEU A 143 3.03 -12.18 0.51
CA LEU A 143 3.50 -13.55 0.71
C LEU A 143 4.81 -13.85 -0.02
N SER A 144 5.03 -13.25 -1.21
CA SER A 144 6.21 -13.53 -2.02
C SER A 144 7.39 -12.60 -1.74
N GLY A 145 7.13 -11.42 -1.17
CA GLY A 145 8.11 -10.34 -1.04
C GLY A 145 8.55 -9.75 -2.39
N LYS A 146 7.82 -10.00 -3.49
CA LYS A 146 8.15 -9.49 -4.82
C LYS A 146 7.17 -8.40 -5.21
N GLY A 147 7.68 -7.26 -5.65
CA GLY A 147 6.86 -6.16 -6.15
C GLY A 147 6.11 -6.55 -7.42
N ARG A 148 4.93 -5.97 -7.62
CA ARG A 148 4.09 -6.18 -8.78
C ARG A 148 3.67 -4.83 -9.35
N VAL A 149 4.00 -4.60 -10.62
CA VAL A 149 3.68 -3.37 -11.34
C VAL A 149 2.93 -3.73 -12.61
N ILE A 150 1.70 -3.20 -12.73
CA ILE A 150 0.82 -3.40 -13.88
C ILE A 150 0.52 -2.00 -14.42
N ASN A 151 1.20 -1.60 -15.49
CA ASN A 151 0.99 -0.27 -16.07
C ASN A 151 -0.21 -0.20 -17.02
N ASN A 152 -0.80 -1.34 -17.40
CA ASN A 152 -2.01 -1.37 -18.21
C ASN A 152 -2.83 -2.62 -17.85
N VAL A 153 -3.85 -2.43 -17.02
CA VAL A 153 -4.72 -3.50 -16.51
C VAL A 153 -5.47 -4.19 -17.64
N GLU A 154 -5.98 -3.45 -18.62
CA GLU A 154 -6.70 -4.01 -19.76
C GLU A 154 -5.81 -4.97 -20.56
N HIS A 155 -4.59 -4.55 -20.89
CA HIS A 155 -3.63 -5.38 -21.62
C HIS A 155 -3.20 -6.58 -20.77
N TYR A 156 -2.96 -6.38 -19.48
CA TYR A 156 -2.59 -7.46 -18.56
C TYR A 156 -3.66 -8.56 -18.48
N LEU A 157 -4.92 -8.17 -18.35
CA LEU A 157 -6.07 -9.09 -18.39
C LEU A 157 -6.19 -9.80 -19.75
N ALA A 158 -6.05 -9.06 -20.87
CA ALA A 158 -6.10 -9.63 -22.21
C ALA A 158 -4.99 -10.67 -22.48
N ALA A 159 -3.85 -10.55 -21.80
CA ALA A 159 -2.75 -11.52 -21.81
C ALA A 159 -2.98 -12.74 -20.89
N GLY A 160 -4.15 -12.82 -20.23
CA GLY A 160 -4.49 -13.91 -19.30
C GLY A 160 -3.96 -13.70 -17.88
N GLY A 161 -3.55 -12.48 -17.52
CA GLY A 161 -3.14 -12.14 -16.17
C GLY A 161 -4.31 -12.11 -15.19
N GLU A 162 -4.10 -12.60 -13.97
CA GLU A 162 -5.11 -12.56 -12.90
C GLU A 162 -5.10 -11.19 -12.23
N TYR A 163 -6.23 -10.49 -12.26
CA TYR A 163 -6.35 -9.17 -11.66
C TYR A 163 -7.70 -9.02 -10.97
N TYR A 164 -7.66 -8.64 -9.69
CA TYR A 164 -8.84 -8.35 -8.90
C TYR A 164 -9.16 -6.85 -8.99
N THR A 165 -10.24 -6.51 -9.71
CA THR A 165 -10.67 -5.13 -9.88
C THR A 165 -11.55 -4.68 -8.70
N CYS A 166 -10.99 -3.88 -7.80
CA CYS A 166 -11.74 -3.18 -6.75
C CYS A 166 -12.58 -2.00 -7.29
N ASP A 167 -11.95 -1.15 -8.11
CA ASP A 167 -12.55 0.02 -8.74
C ASP A 167 -12.33 -0.09 -10.26
N PRO A 168 -13.40 -0.11 -11.08
CA PRO A 168 -13.28 -0.26 -12.53
C PRO A 168 -12.57 0.92 -13.22
N LYS A 169 -12.33 2.03 -12.51
CA LYS A 169 -11.52 3.15 -13.02
C LYS A 169 -10.03 2.86 -13.02
N VAL A 170 -9.56 1.87 -12.24
CA VAL A 170 -8.13 1.54 -12.14
C VAL A 170 -7.62 1.01 -13.47
N LYS A 171 -6.58 1.64 -13.97
CA LYS A 171 -5.92 1.31 -15.24
C LYS A 171 -4.46 0.91 -15.06
N SER A 172 -3.86 1.29 -13.94
CA SER A 172 -2.54 0.82 -13.55
C SER A 172 -2.44 0.68 -12.03
N GLU A 173 -1.58 -0.22 -11.58
CA GLU A 173 -1.34 -0.51 -10.16
C GLU A 173 0.14 -0.82 -9.90
N ALA A 174 0.67 -0.36 -8.78
CA ALA A 174 1.96 -0.78 -8.24
C ALA A 174 1.82 -1.16 -6.78
N CYS A 175 2.00 -2.45 -6.49
CA CYS A 175 2.02 -2.98 -5.14
C CYS A 175 3.44 -3.43 -4.78
N LEU A 176 4.04 -2.82 -3.75
CA LEU A 176 5.46 -3.01 -3.41
C LEU A 176 5.62 -3.49 -1.96
N PRO A 177 6.56 -4.41 -1.68
CA PRO A 177 6.76 -4.97 -0.35
C PRO A 177 7.46 -4.00 0.60
N LEU A 178 7.17 -4.13 1.89
CA LEU A 178 7.87 -3.47 2.99
C LEU A 178 8.73 -4.49 3.72
N PHE A 179 10.03 -4.25 3.84
CA PHE A 179 10.96 -5.19 4.47
C PHE A 179 11.42 -4.71 5.84
N ASP A 180 11.57 -5.64 6.79
CA ASP A 180 12.29 -5.41 8.04
C ASP A 180 13.82 -5.50 7.85
N GLU A 181 14.57 -5.33 8.95
CA GLU A 181 16.04 -5.43 8.95
C GLU A 181 16.56 -6.84 8.59
N GLN A 182 15.72 -7.86 8.75
CA GLN A 182 16.02 -9.26 8.40
C GLN A 182 15.57 -9.61 6.97
N ASN A 183 15.06 -8.64 6.21
CA ASN A 183 14.50 -8.79 4.87
C ASN A 183 13.20 -9.63 4.81
N ASN A 184 12.47 -9.78 5.92
CA ASN A 184 11.12 -10.35 5.89
C ASN A 184 10.14 -9.29 5.37
N CYS A 185 9.18 -9.71 4.55
CA CYS A 185 8.09 -8.84 4.13
C CYS A 185 7.10 -8.67 5.29
N ILE A 186 7.01 -7.46 5.84
CA ILE A 186 6.19 -7.12 7.02
C ILE A 186 4.98 -6.25 6.67
N GLY A 187 4.76 -5.99 5.38
CA GLY A 187 3.67 -5.16 4.90
C GLY A 187 3.84 -4.84 3.42
N ILE A 188 2.99 -3.97 2.91
CA ILE A 188 3.03 -3.50 1.52
C ILE A 188 2.65 -2.03 1.45
N VAL A 189 2.99 -1.40 0.33
CA VAL A 189 2.23 -0.27 -0.18
C VAL A 189 1.49 -0.69 -1.42
N ASP A 190 0.41 0.00 -1.71
CA ASP A 190 -0.38 -0.21 -2.91
C ASP A 190 -0.80 1.13 -3.46
N GLY A 191 -0.58 1.33 -4.77
CA GLY A 191 -0.91 2.55 -5.48
C GLY A 191 -1.69 2.20 -6.74
N GLU A 192 -2.81 2.87 -6.96
CA GLU A 192 -3.67 2.67 -8.12
C GLU A 192 -3.88 4.00 -8.85
N ALA A 193 -3.86 3.97 -10.18
CA ALA A 193 -4.11 5.15 -11.00
C ALA A 193 -5.15 4.87 -12.10
N PHE A 194 -5.91 5.90 -12.45
CA PHE A 194 -6.98 5.85 -13.46
C PHE A 194 -6.48 6.08 -14.89
N ASN A 195 -5.16 6.16 -15.05
CA ASN A 195 -4.45 6.25 -16.31
C ASN A 195 -3.53 5.04 -16.49
N ASN A 196 -3.31 4.65 -17.73
CA ASN A 196 -2.27 3.67 -18.08
C ASN A 196 -0.89 4.33 -17.93
N ASP A 197 0.14 3.50 -17.78
CA ASP A 197 1.56 3.85 -17.80
C ASP A 197 1.96 4.92 -16.76
N PHE A 198 1.22 4.97 -15.65
CA PHE A 198 1.43 5.92 -14.55
C PHE A 198 2.69 5.62 -13.73
N PHE A 199 3.00 4.34 -13.52
CA PHE A 199 4.14 3.88 -12.72
C PHE A 199 5.40 3.81 -13.57
N THR A 200 5.88 5.00 -13.95
CA THR A 200 7.19 5.23 -14.59
C THR A 200 8.33 4.95 -13.62
N ASP A 201 9.58 4.93 -14.11
CA ASP A 201 10.77 4.83 -13.26
C ASP A 201 10.82 5.93 -12.19
N GLN A 202 10.38 7.15 -12.49
CA GLN A 202 10.33 8.25 -11.53
C GLN A 202 9.29 8.00 -10.43
N THR A 203 8.07 7.60 -10.83
CA THR A 203 6.99 7.28 -9.88
C THR A 203 7.42 6.11 -8.98
N LEU A 204 7.92 5.03 -9.57
CA LEU A 204 8.39 3.86 -8.84
C LEU A 204 9.56 4.18 -7.93
N ALA A 205 10.52 5.01 -8.35
CA ALA A 205 11.62 5.43 -7.51
C ALA A 205 11.15 6.15 -6.23
N LEU A 206 10.13 7.00 -6.35
CA LEU A 206 9.49 7.65 -5.22
C LEU A 206 8.80 6.64 -4.29
N LEU A 207 7.99 5.73 -4.85
CA LEU A 207 7.31 4.71 -4.05
C LEU A 207 8.32 3.79 -3.31
N ILE A 208 9.40 3.40 -3.99
CA ILE A 208 10.47 2.59 -3.39
C ILE A 208 11.16 3.34 -2.24
N ALA A 209 11.43 4.64 -2.40
CA ALA A 209 11.97 5.47 -1.33
C ALA A 209 11.04 5.49 -0.11
N CYS A 210 9.72 5.59 -0.33
CA CYS A 210 8.72 5.43 0.72
C CYS A 210 8.78 4.04 1.36
N CYS A 211 8.83 2.95 0.58
CA CYS A 211 8.91 1.59 1.09
C CYS A 211 10.15 1.33 1.97
N ILE A 212 11.26 2.02 1.69
CA ILE A 212 12.46 1.96 2.51
C ILE A 212 12.27 2.68 3.86
N LYS A 213 11.48 3.75 3.90
CA LYS A 213 11.25 4.54 5.12
C LYS A 213 10.12 4.02 5.98
N ILE A 214 9.01 3.60 5.38
CA ILE A 214 7.78 3.17 6.06
C ILE A 214 8.02 2.15 7.19
N PRO A 215 8.90 1.13 7.08
CA PRO A 215 9.13 0.15 8.15
C PRO A 215 9.47 0.76 9.52
N HIS A 216 10.08 1.94 9.55
CA HIS A 216 10.42 2.66 10.79
C HIS A 216 9.20 3.24 11.51
N PHE A 217 8.06 3.33 10.82
CA PHE A 217 6.81 3.93 11.30
C PHE A 217 5.66 2.93 11.41
N LEU A 218 5.88 1.65 11.11
CA LEU A 218 4.90 0.59 11.35
C LEU A 218 4.69 0.37 12.86
N VAL A 219 3.50 -0.06 13.25
CA VAL A 219 3.01 -0.07 14.64
C VAL A 219 3.08 -1.45 15.30
#